data_AF-A0A5P1DJG3-F1
#
_entry.id   AF-A0A5P1DJG3-F1
#
_cell.length_a   1.000
_cell.length_b   1.000
_cell.length_c   1.000
_cell.angle_alpha   90.00
_cell.angle_beta   90.00
_cell.angle_gamma   90.00
#
_symmetry.space_group_name_H-M   'P 1'
#
loop_
_entity.id
_entity.type
_entity.pdbx_description
1 polymer ?
#
loop_
_entity_poly.entity_id
_entity_poly.type
_entity_poly.pdbx_seq_one_letter_code
_entity_poly.pdbx_strand_id
1 'polypeptide(L)'
;VAPLKAGDQVVSNPMPAVRSKSQQTVLVRQEHVDDAPVMASNPKGDAAAPANKTATNGCPVSMVTGEELLTLTDGALDGIFPFEWTRLYRTSAVELDRGLGFGWSHSLAHQLVVSGDSVVWTDHENRSTTLPLPTSARPAITNSLAEAAIYLGSTPDELVLAQASRFYHFRDGVLVSISDAYDNRLRICRDYSGRIERLDNGVGRSLLLRYELDRIVAVDYQVHRATGREPYVWVTEQNVVSYAYDEDGRLVCATNAVGESERYRYDDQHVIVERQLAGGASFFWAWEGSGKAARCVRHWASFSQMDTRYVWGDDGRVTVHNADGSQEVYVHDDRARLVQRIDPAGAQHFKSYDDKGRLTVE
;
A
#
# COMPACT_ATOMS: atom_id res chain seq x y z
N VAL A 1 -24.74 -38.45 -40.23
CA VAL A 1 -24.49 -39.60 -41.13
C VAL A 1 -23.07 -40.08 -40.83
N ALA A 2 -22.83 -40.71 -39.68
CA ALA A 2 -22.96 -42.15 -39.33
C ALA A 2 -21.70 -42.95 -39.73
N PRO A 3 -21.28 -44.04 -39.02
CA PRO A 3 -21.67 -44.59 -37.70
C PRO A 3 -20.43 -44.97 -36.80
N LEU A 4 -20.46 -45.49 -35.56
CA LEU A 4 -21.00 -46.73 -34.94
C LEU A 4 -20.93 -46.59 -33.39
N LYS A 5 -22.00 -46.83 -32.60
CA LYS A 5 -22.43 -48.10 -31.90
C LYS A 5 -21.35 -48.74 -31.01
N ALA A 6 -21.59 -49.21 -29.77
CA ALA A 6 -22.79 -49.66 -29.02
C ALA A 6 -22.56 -49.41 -27.51
N GLY A 7 -23.52 -49.10 -26.62
CA GLY A 7 -24.76 -49.81 -26.22
C GLY A 7 -24.55 -50.24 -24.74
N ASP A 8 -25.42 -50.04 -23.74
CA ASP A 8 -26.89 -49.99 -23.65
C ASP A 8 -27.32 -49.01 -22.53
N GLN A 9 -28.18 -48.00 -22.80
CA GLN A 9 -29.64 -47.97 -22.57
C GLN A 9 -30.04 -47.94 -21.06
N VAL A 10 -30.89 -47.04 -20.51
CA VAL A 10 -32.07 -46.34 -21.05
C VAL A 10 -32.35 -45.02 -20.32
N VAL A 11 -32.96 -44.13 -21.09
CA VAL A 11 -33.56 -42.79 -20.88
C VAL A 11 -34.60 -42.71 -19.74
N SER A 12 -34.62 -41.62 -18.99
CA SER A 12 -35.69 -40.59 -19.03
C SER A 12 -35.51 -39.56 -17.92
N ASN A 13 -35.59 -38.29 -18.29
CA ASN A 13 -35.79 -37.21 -17.34
C ASN A 13 -37.29 -36.98 -17.20
N PRO A 14 -37.85 -37.23 -16.00
CA PRO A 14 -38.91 -36.40 -15.47
C PRO A 14 -38.46 -35.86 -14.11
N MET A 15 -38.22 -34.55 -14.02
CA MET A 15 -38.49 -33.85 -12.75
C MET A 15 -40.02 -33.88 -12.52
N PRO A 16 -40.56 -33.78 -11.29
CA PRO A 16 -39.89 -33.45 -10.01
C PRO A 16 -40.32 -34.35 -8.83
N ALA A 17 -39.40 -34.78 -7.95
CA ALA A 17 -39.80 -35.28 -6.63
C ALA A 17 -38.67 -35.20 -5.59
N VAL A 18 -38.94 -34.34 -4.60
CA VAL A 18 -38.34 -34.25 -3.26
C VAL A 18 -37.72 -35.55 -2.76
N ARG A 19 -36.43 -35.54 -2.42
CA ARG A 19 -35.86 -36.41 -1.37
C ARG A 19 -34.56 -35.84 -0.80
N SER A 20 -34.58 -35.72 0.52
CA SER A 20 -33.47 -35.49 1.42
C SER A 20 -32.26 -36.39 1.12
N LYS A 21 -31.04 -35.84 1.24
CA LYS A 21 -29.88 -36.55 1.83
C LYS A 21 -28.63 -35.68 2.01
N SER A 22 -28.15 -35.72 3.25
CA SER A 22 -26.75 -35.76 3.70
C SER A 22 -25.77 -34.70 3.17
N GLN A 23 -25.41 -33.77 4.07
CA GLN A 23 -24.13 -33.06 3.99
C GLN A 23 -23.00 -34.09 3.99
N GLN A 24 -22.40 -34.34 2.82
CA GLN A 24 -21.08 -34.94 2.73
C GLN A 24 -20.07 -33.82 2.95
N THR A 25 -19.49 -33.77 4.14
CA THR A 25 -18.31 -32.97 4.40
C THR A 25 -17.16 -33.61 3.63
N VAL A 26 -16.85 -33.07 2.45
CA VAL A 26 -15.62 -33.41 1.74
C VAL A 26 -14.48 -32.89 2.61
N LEU A 27 -13.68 -33.80 3.17
CA LEU A 27 -12.39 -33.46 3.76
C LEU A 27 -11.52 -32.96 2.59
N VAL A 28 -11.49 -31.65 2.39
CA VAL A 28 -10.51 -31.02 1.51
C VAL A 28 -9.17 -31.28 2.17
N ARG A 29 -8.35 -32.12 1.54
CA ARG A 29 -6.96 -32.29 1.91
C ARG A 29 -6.32 -30.92 1.80
N GLN A 30 -6.02 -30.28 2.94
CA GLN A 30 -5.20 -29.08 2.95
C GLN A 30 -3.85 -29.47 2.36
N GLU A 31 -3.58 -29.03 1.15
CA GLU A 31 -2.25 -29.11 0.57
C GLU A 31 -1.29 -28.36 1.48
N HIS A 32 -0.06 -28.87 1.59
CA HIS A 32 0.97 -28.19 2.35
C HIS A 32 1.27 -26.86 1.67
N VAL A 33 1.03 -25.77 2.38
CA VAL A 33 1.39 -24.42 1.95
C VAL A 33 2.66 -24.04 2.70
N ASP A 34 3.73 -23.73 1.96
CA ASP A 34 4.94 -23.16 2.52
C ASP A 34 4.62 -21.76 3.05
N ASP A 35 4.68 -21.57 4.37
CA ASP A 35 4.35 -20.31 5.03
C ASP A 35 5.54 -19.80 5.85
N ALA A 36 5.89 -18.53 5.66
CA ALA A 36 6.96 -17.82 6.34
C ALA A 36 6.38 -16.60 7.07
N PRO A 37 5.69 -16.80 8.20
CA PRO A 37 4.95 -15.74 8.89
C PRO A 37 5.92 -14.75 9.55
N VAL A 38 6.20 -13.64 8.87
CA VAL A 38 7.06 -12.55 9.34
C VAL A 38 6.33 -11.23 9.15
N MET A 39 6.21 -10.43 10.22
CA MET A 39 5.67 -9.09 10.11
C MET A 39 6.56 -8.22 9.22
N ALA A 40 5.95 -7.39 8.38
CA ALA A 40 6.68 -6.34 7.68
C ALA A 40 7.23 -5.32 8.69
N SER A 41 8.38 -4.72 8.39
CA SER A 41 8.97 -3.65 9.21
C SER A 41 8.95 -2.32 8.48
N ASN A 42 8.78 -1.23 9.22
CA ASN A 42 9.04 0.11 8.69
C ASN A 42 10.57 0.35 8.52
N PRO A 43 11.01 1.45 7.89
CA PRO A 43 12.45 1.71 7.71
C PRO A 43 13.26 1.94 9.00
N LYS A 44 12.60 2.22 10.13
CA LYS A 44 13.26 2.25 11.45
C LYS A 44 13.54 0.83 11.99
N GLY A 45 12.81 -0.17 11.50
CA GLY A 45 12.93 -1.57 11.91
C GLY A 45 11.81 -2.06 12.84
N ASP A 46 10.85 -1.20 13.18
CA ASP A 46 9.70 -1.57 14.01
C ASP A 46 8.68 -2.36 13.16
N ALA A 47 7.99 -3.32 13.78
CA ALA A 47 6.90 -4.04 13.11
C ALA A 47 5.81 -3.06 12.65
N ALA A 48 5.32 -3.23 11.42
CA ALA A 48 4.41 -2.27 10.79
C ALA A 48 3.36 -2.94 9.90
N ALA A 49 2.09 -2.71 10.26
CA ALA A 49 0.96 -2.98 9.38
C ALA A 49 0.88 -1.94 8.24
N PRO A 50 0.11 -2.20 7.17
CA PRO A 50 -0.15 -1.19 6.15
C PRO A 50 -0.87 0.02 6.77
N ALA A 51 -0.72 1.20 6.18
CA ALA A 51 -1.29 2.43 6.71
C ALA A 51 -2.81 2.31 6.94
N ASN A 52 -3.54 1.68 6.02
CA ASN A 52 -4.99 1.48 6.12
C ASN A 52 -5.45 0.45 7.18
N LYS A 53 -4.51 -0.31 7.77
CA LYS A 53 -4.76 -1.28 8.84
C LYS A 53 -4.13 -0.87 10.16
N THR A 54 -3.37 0.21 10.17
CA THR A 54 -2.75 0.75 11.38
C THR A 54 -3.79 1.56 12.14
N ALA A 55 -3.90 1.35 13.46
CA ALA A 55 -4.72 2.22 14.28
C ALA A 55 -4.07 3.60 14.32
N THR A 56 -4.81 4.65 13.91
CA THR A 56 -4.29 6.02 13.85
C THR A 56 -5.16 7.02 14.61
N ASN A 57 -4.59 8.16 14.99
CA ASN A 57 -5.30 9.31 15.56
C ASN A 57 -4.87 10.61 14.85
N GLY A 58 -5.77 11.58 14.68
CA GLY A 58 -5.48 12.88 14.06
C GLY A 58 -5.13 12.81 12.55
N CYS A 59 -4.29 13.73 12.05
CA CYS A 59 -3.60 13.53 10.77
C CYS A 59 -2.59 12.40 10.96
N PRO A 60 -2.77 11.29 10.24
CA PRO A 60 -2.78 9.94 10.79
C PRO A 60 -1.47 9.58 11.53
N VAL A 61 -1.45 9.83 12.84
CA VAL A 61 -0.38 9.39 13.73
C VAL A 61 -0.63 7.92 14.05
N SER A 62 0.35 7.06 13.79
CA SER A 62 0.32 5.64 14.16
C SER A 62 0.24 5.46 15.67
N MET A 63 -0.77 4.79 16.20
CA MET A 63 -0.93 4.55 17.65
C MET A 63 0.00 3.46 18.20
N VAL A 64 0.90 2.93 17.38
CA VAL A 64 1.93 1.97 17.79
C VAL A 64 3.34 2.54 17.71
N THR A 65 3.68 3.22 16.63
CA THR A 65 5.03 3.76 16.39
C THR A 65 5.12 5.27 16.56
N GLY A 66 3.97 5.97 16.54
CA GLY A 66 3.85 7.43 16.57
C GLY A 66 4.41 8.16 15.36
N GLU A 67 4.71 7.44 14.27
CA GLU A 67 5.02 8.05 12.97
C GLU A 67 3.75 8.62 12.31
N GLU A 68 3.91 9.65 11.47
CA GLU A 68 2.87 10.08 10.52
C GLU A 68 2.75 9.02 9.40
N LEU A 69 1.53 8.62 9.07
CA LEU A 69 1.18 7.71 7.98
C LEU A 69 0.22 8.37 6.99
N LEU A 70 0.67 9.43 6.33
CA LEU A 70 -0.18 10.27 5.50
C LEU A 70 -0.27 9.74 4.07
N THR A 71 -1.38 9.06 3.74
CA THR A 71 -1.71 8.65 2.37
C THR A 71 -2.66 9.65 1.71
N LEU A 72 -2.31 10.09 0.50
CA LEU A 72 -3.12 11.01 -0.32
C LEU A 72 -3.27 10.46 -1.73
N THR A 73 -4.50 10.40 -2.22
CA THR A 73 -4.80 10.03 -3.61
C THR A 73 -4.83 11.28 -4.46
N ASP A 74 -3.83 11.44 -5.32
CA ASP A 74 -3.70 12.62 -6.19
C ASP A 74 -4.40 12.39 -7.55
N GLY A 75 -4.67 11.15 -7.93
CA GLY A 75 -5.53 10.83 -9.07
C GLY A 75 -5.65 9.34 -9.35
N ALA A 76 -6.21 8.99 -10.51
CA ALA A 76 -6.44 7.60 -10.88
C ALA A 76 -6.34 7.36 -12.39
N LEU A 77 -5.93 6.14 -12.74
CA LEU A 77 -6.11 5.55 -14.06
C LEU A 77 -7.37 4.69 -14.02
N ASP A 78 -8.36 5.05 -14.83
CA ASP A 78 -9.61 4.33 -14.96
C ASP A 78 -9.52 3.16 -15.97
N GLY A 79 -10.49 2.26 -15.90
CA GLY A 79 -10.56 1.06 -16.73
C GLY A 79 -11.09 -0.13 -15.94
N ILE A 80 -11.01 -1.33 -16.55
CA ILE A 80 -11.45 -2.58 -15.92
C ILE A 80 -10.61 -2.90 -14.67
N PHE A 81 -9.32 -2.57 -14.72
CA PHE A 81 -8.43 -2.67 -13.57
C PHE A 81 -7.93 -1.28 -13.17
N PRO A 82 -8.68 -0.56 -12.33
CA PRO A 82 -8.34 0.81 -11.94
C PRO A 82 -7.10 0.86 -11.05
N PHE A 83 -6.40 1.99 -11.13
CA PHE A 83 -5.21 2.26 -10.35
C PHE A 83 -5.25 3.65 -9.76
N GLU A 84 -5.05 3.74 -8.45
CA GLU A 84 -4.94 5.02 -7.77
C GLU A 84 -3.47 5.45 -7.73
N TRP A 85 -3.20 6.65 -8.25
CA TRP A 85 -1.93 7.32 -8.03
C TRP A 85 -1.98 7.97 -6.65
N THR A 86 -1.27 7.37 -5.71
CA THR A 86 -1.18 7.86 -4.34
C THR A 86 0.24 8.29 -4.05
N ARG A 87 0.37 9.30 -3.19
CA ARG A 87 1.59 9.61 -2.47
C ARG A 87 1.42 9.30 -1.00
N LEU A 88 2.46 8.79 -0.37
CA LEU A 88 2.46 8.41 1.04
C LEU A 88 3.66 9.01 1.73
N TYR A 89 3.43 9.73 2.82
CA TYR A 89 4.48 10.13 3.73
C TYR A 89 4.54 9.20 4.93
N ARG A 90 5.76 8.78 5.28
CA ARG A 90 6.05 7.99 6.47
C ARG A 90 7.22 8.61 7.23
N THR A 91 7.03 8.99 8.50
CA THR A 91 8.13 9.61 9.28
C THR A 91 9.36 8.72 9.40
N SER A 92 9.20 7.41 9.54
CA SER A 92 10.36 6.52 9.58
C SER A 92 11.11 6.42 8.24
N ALA A 93 10.52 6.88 7.13
CA ALA A 93 11.12 6.85 5.79
C ALA A 93 11.88 8.14 5.41
N VAL A 94 12.12 9.08 6.33
CA VAL A 94 12.74 10.39 6.05
C VAL A 94 14.17 10.33 5.49
N GLU A 95 14.82 9.18 5.54
CA GLU A 95 16.14 8.94 4.91
C GLU A 95 16.01 8.39 3.48
N LEU A 96 14.79 8.12 3.01
CA LEU A 96 14.50 7.49 1.72
C LEU A 96 13.85 8.48 0.77
N ASP A 97 14.42 8.61 -0.42
CA ASP A 97 13.82 9.34 -1.53
C ASP A 97 13.33 8.34 -2.59
N ARG A 98 12.01 8.30 -2.81
CA ARG A 98 11.37 7.44 -3.84
C ARG A 98 10.85 8.25 -5.02
N GLY A 99 11.47 9.40 -5.31
CA GLY A 99 11.14 10.26 -6.44
C GLY A 99 10.14 11.37 -6.10
N LEU A 100 9.51 11.32 -4.93
CA LEU A 100 8.64 12.38 -4.39
C LEU A 100 9.28 13.13 -3.20
N GLY A 101 10.60 13.00 -2.99
CA GLY A 101 11.28 13.62 -1.85
C GLY A 101 11.40 12.71 -0.64
N PHE A 102 12.26 13.14 0.28
CA PHE A 102 12.56 12.41 1.51
C PHE A 102 11.30 12.16 2.36
N GLY A 103 11.10 10.91 2.78
CA GLY A 103 9.92 10.48 3.54
C GLY A 103 8.69 10.17 2.69
N TRP A 104 8.68 10.54 1.41
CA TRP A 104 7.58 10.31 0.49
C TRP A 104 7.83 9.11 -0.44
N SER A 105 6.77 8.34 -0.66
CA SER A 105 6.68 7.28 -1.68
C SER A 105 5.42 7.45 -2.52
N HIS A 106 5.27 6.59 -3.54
CA HIS A 106 4.11 6.57 -4.41
C HIS A 106 3.64 5.15 -4.73
N SER A 107 2.41 4.96 -5.21
CA SER A 107 1.80 3.64 -5.44
C SER A 107 2.49 2.72 -6.46
N LEU A 108 3.52 3.21 -7.17
CA LEU A 108 4.38 2.39 -8.05
C LEU A 108 5.78 2.13 -7.47
N ALA A 109 6.10 2.66 -6.28
CA ALA A 109 7.42 2.60 -5.65
C ALA A 109 7.70 1.25 -4.96
N HIS A 110 7.49 0.15 -5.68
CA HIS A 110 7.85 -1.18 -5.22
C HIS A 110 9.27 -1.56 -5.67
N GLN A 111 10.00 -2.24 -4.79
CA GLN A 111 11.34 -2.75 -5.07
C GLN A 111 11.47 -4.18 -4.57
N LEU A 112 12.19 -5.00 -5.33
CA LEU A 112 12.50 -6.36 -4.95
C LEU A 112 14.01 -6.57 -5.01
N VAL A 113 14.61 -7.02 -3.91
CA VAL A 113 16.05 -7.29 -3.82
C VAL A 113 16.25 -8.76 -3.48
N VAL A 114 16.93 -9.50 -4.35
CA VAL A 114 17.33 -10.88 -4.11
C VAL A 114 18.70 -10.89 -3.45
N SER A 115 18.83 -11.61 -2.33
CA SER A 115 20.08 -11.77 -1.59
C SER A 115 20.21 -13.22 -1.12
N GLY A 116 21.07 -13.98 -1.80
CA GLY A 116 21.21 -15.42 -1.57
C GLY A 116 19.87 -16.14 -1.76
N ASP A 117 19.44 -16.87 -0.72
CA ASP A 117 18.20 -17.66 -0.71
C ASP A 117 16.98 -16.86 -0.22
N SER A 118 17.08 -15.53 -0.16
CA SER A 118 16.01 -14.64 0.33
C SER A 118 15.71 -13.50 -0.61
N VAL A 119 14.48 -13.01 -0.53
CA VAL A 119 13.96 -11.88 -1.27
C VAL A 119 13.42 -10.86 -0.28
N VAL A 120 13.93 -9.63 -0.35
CA VAL A 120 13.42 -8.49 0.40
C VAL A 120 12.52 -7.69 -0.51
N TRP A 121 11.23 -7.65 -0.19
CA TRP A 121 10.26 -6.82 -0.87
C TRP A 121 10.04 -5.54 -0.08
N THR A 122 10.34 -4.40 -0.68
CA THR A 122 9.92 -3.09 -0.19
C THR A 122 8.68 -2.65 -0.94
N ASP A 123 7.57 -2.47 -0.22
CA ASP A 123 6.31 -2.03 -0.82
C ASP A 123 6.25 -0.50 -1.03
N HIS A 124 5.18 -0.05 -1.69
CA HIS A 124 4.92 1.37 -1.94
C HIS A 124 4.74 2.22 -0.67
N GLU A 125 4.64 1.63 0.53
CA GLU A 125 4.59 2.34 1.81
C GLU A 125 5.96 2.37 2.51
N ASN A 126 7.04 1.98 1.81
CA ASN A 126 8.39 1.77 2.32
C ASN A 126 8.51 0.69 3.41
N ARG A 127 7.55 -0.23 3.51
CA ARG A 127 7.67 -1.37 4.44
C ARG A 127 8.43 -2.50 3.79
N SER A 128 9.27 -3.18 4.56
CA SER A 128 10.09 -4.30 4.08
C SER A 128 9.58 -5.62 4.62
N THR A 129 9.40 -6.60 3.72
CA THR A 129 9.04 -7.98 4.06
C THR A 129 10.11 -8.90 3.48
N THR A 130 10.72 -9.73 4.33
CA THR A 130 11.66 -10.76 3.88
C THR A 130 10.92 -12.06 3.64
N LEU A 131 11.10 -12.64 2.46
CA LEU A 131 10.51 -13.90 2.02
C LEU A 131 11.63 -14.84 1.56
N PRO A 132 11.52 -16.17 1.73
CA PRO A 132 12.44 -17.07 1.08
C PRO A 132 12.30 -16.97 -0.45
N LEU A 133 13.40 -17.16 -1.18
CA LEU A 133 13.39 -17.17 -2.65
C LEU A 133 12.61 -18.40 -3.14
N PRO A 134 11.55 -18.25 -3.96
CA PRO A 134 10.83 -19.38 -4.50
C PRO A 134 11.73 -20.17 -5.47
N THR A 135 11.49 -21.48 -5.54
CA THR A 135 12.25 -22.41 -6.40
C THR A 135 11.29 -23.29 -7.19
N SER A 136 11.77 -24.05 -8.17
CA SER A 136 10.93 -25.03 -8.87
C SER A 136 10.33 -26.09 -7.93
N ALA A 137 10.98 -26.37 -6.80
CA ALA A 137 10.48 -27.28 -5.77
C ALA A 137 9.46 -26.60 -4.83
N ARG A 138 9.56 -25.28 -4.65
CA ARG A 138 8.68 -24.45 -3.81
C ARG A 138 8.27 -23.20 -4.59
N PRO A 139 7.35 -23.33 -5.57
CA PRO A 139 7.06 -22.26 -6.50
C PRO A 139 6.19 -21.16 -5.91
N ALA A 140 5.59 -21.38 -4.74
CA ALA A 140 4.73 -20.45 -4.03
C ALA A 140 5.07 -20.48 -2.54
N ILE A 141 5.32 -19.31 -1.96
CA ILE A 141 5.57 -19.14 -0.52
C ILE A 141 4.64 -18.05 -0.01
N THR A 142 3.85 -18.37 1.01
CA THR A 142 2.98 -17.40 1.68
C THR A 142 3.69 -16.77 2.88
N ASN A 143 3.27 -15.58 3.25
CA ASN A 143 3.55 -14.96 4.53
C ASN A 143 2.23 -14.46 5.09
N SER A 144 1.65 -15.25 6.01
CA SER A 144 0.34 -14.94 6.58
C SER A 144 0.30 -13.63 7.36
N LEU A 145 1.42 -13.22 7.99
CA LEU A 145 1.51 -12.01 8.81
C LEU A 145 1.62 -10.74 7.97
N ALA A 146 2.31 -10.80 6.84
CA ALA A 146 2.39 -9.70 5.88
C ALA A 146 1.22 -9.70 4.86
N GLU A 147 0.36 -10.71 4.92
CA GLU A 147 -0.72 -10.98 3.95
C GLU A 147 -0.22 -10.92 2.50
N ALA A 148 0.96 -11.50 2.29
CA ALA A 148 1.66 -11.49 1.02
C ALA A 148 2.07 -12.89 0.61
N ALA A 149 2.32 -13.09 -0.67
CA ALA A 149 2.91 -14.32 -1.18
C ALA A 149 3.83 -14.03 -2.36
N ILE A 150 4.86 -14.84 -2.52
CA ILE A 150 5.80 -14.76 -3.64
C ILE A 150 5.76 -16.04 -4.47
N TYR A 151 5.81 -15.86 -5.79
CA TYR A 151 5.71 -16.94 -6.78
C TYR A 151 6.79 -16.81 -7.86
N LEU A 152 7.18 -17.95 -8.43
CA LEU A 152 7.82 -17.95 -9.74
C LEU A 152 6.80 -17.56 -10.81
N GLY A 153 7.18 -16.62 -11.67
CA GLY A 153 6.37 -16.19 -12.81
C GLY A 153 6.38 -17.18 -13.96
N SER A 154 5.68 -16.81 -15.04
CA SER A 154 5.59 -17.63 -16.26
C SER A 154 6.88 -17.60 -17.09
N THR A 155 7.77 -16.65 -16.79
CA THR A 155 9.09 -16.52 -17.42
C THR A 155 10.21 -16.79 -16.40
N PRO A 156 11.37 -17.34 -16.81
CA PRO A 156 12.40 -17.81 -15.87
C PRO A 156 12.91 -16.76 -14.87
N ASP A 157 12.93 -15.50 -15.27
CA ASP A 157 13.48 -14.37 -14.48
C ASP A 157 12.39 -13.51 -13.84
N GLU A 158 11.14 -13.99 -13.85
CA GLU A 158 10.00 -13.26 -13.29
C GLU A 158 9.67 -13.76 -11.89
N LEU A 159 9.56 -12.82 -10.96
CA LEU A 159 9.02 -13.03 -9.63
C LEU A 159 7.71 -12.27 -9.49
N VAL A 160 6.68 -12.94 -8.98
CA VAL A 160 5.36 -12.33 -8.77
C VAL A 160 5.09 -12.24 -7.28
N LEU A 161 4.80 -11.03 -6.79
CA LEU A 161 4.33 -10.78 -5.43
C LEU A 161 2.82 -10.58 -5.45
N ALA A 162 2.07 -11.35 -4.67
CA ALA A 162 0.67 -11.08 -4.40
C ALA A 162 0.52 -10.37 -3.06
N GLN A 163 -0.25 -9.29 -3.03
CA GLN A 163 -0.74 -8.68 -1.79
C GLN A 163 -2.14 -8.13 -2.05
N ALA A 164 -3.06 -8.40 -1.12
CA ALA A 164 -4.48 -8.12 -1.30
C ALA A 164 -5.02 -8.73 -2.62
N SER A 165 -5.56 -7.91 -3.52
CA SER A 165 -6.11 -8.33 -4.81
C SER A 165 -5.19 -8.02 -6.01
N ARG A 166 -3.92 -7.67 -5.76
CA ARG A 166 -2.95 -7.28 -6.80
C ARG A 166 -1.78 -8.25 -6.86
N PHE A 167 -1.32 -8.50 -8.08
CA PHE A 167 -0.11 -9.23 -8.41
C PHE A 167 0.90 -8.27 -9.01
N TYR A 168 2.06 -8.14 -8.39
CA TYR A 168 3.16 -7.28 -8.78
C TYR A 168 4.22 -8.14 -9.47
N HIS A 169 4.48 -7.87 -10.74
CA HIS A 169 5.40 -8.64 -11.55
C HIS A 169 6.76 -7.93 -11.62
N PHE A 170 7.81 -8.62 -11.19
CA PHE A 170 9.17 -8.13 -11.18
C PHE A 170 10.04 -8.92 -12.15
N ARG A 171 10.96 -8.23 -12.82
CA ARG A 171 12.09 -8.82 -13.56
C ARG A 171 13.36 -8.11 -13.14
N ASP A 172 14.40 -8.87 -12.82
CA ASP A 172 15.67 -8.33 -12.31
C ASP A 172 15.50 -7.36 -11.13
N GLY A 173 14.53 -7.64 -10.24
CA GLY A 173 14.22 -6.80 -9.07
C GLY A 173 13.35 -5.57 -9.35
N VAL A 174 12.97 -5.33 -10.60
CA VAL A 174 12.27 -4.13 -11.06
C VAL A 174 10.82 -4.44 -11.42
N LEU A 175 9.87 -3.63 -10.95
CA LEU A 175 8.45 -3.77 -11.27
C LEU A 175 8.21 -3.48 -12.77
N VAL A 176 7.60 -4.44 -13.48
CA VAL A 176 7.30 -4.38 -14.93
C VAL A 176 5.81 -4.37 -15.25
N SER A 177 4.97 -4.93 -14.38
CA SER A 177 3.52 -4.85 -14.54
C SER A 177 2.79 -5.17 -13.23
N ILE A 178 1.51 -4.80 -13.18
CA ILE A 178 0.60 -5.15 -12.10
C ILE A 178 -0.61 -5.84 -12.74
N SER A 179 -1.09 -6.95 -12.17
CA SER A 179 -2.33 -7.58 -12.62
C SER A 179 -3.27 -7.89 -11.46
N ASP A 180 -4.50 -8.27 -11.79
CA ASP A 180 -5.47 -8.84 -10.85
C ASP A 180 -5.65 -10.35 -11.08
N ALA A 181 -6.60 -10.97 -10.36
CA ALA A 181 -6.91 -12.39 -10.47
C ALA A 181 -7.57 -12.79 -11.80
N TYR A 182 -8.01 -11.81 -12.59
CA TYR A 182 -8.61 -12.02 -13.92
C TYR A 182 -7.61 -11.75 -15.05
N ASP A 183 -6.32 -11.54 -14.72
CA ASP A 183 -5.24 -11.17 -15.65
C ASP A 183 -5.47 -9.84 -16.39
N ASN A 184 -6.32 -8.95 -15.85
CA ASN A 184 -6.31 -7.56 -16.28
C ASN A 184 -4.98 -6.94 -15.88
N ARG A 185 -4.27 -6.27 -16.80
CA ARG A 185 -2.86 -5.90 -16.61
C ARG A 185 -2.58 -4.44 -16.89
N LEU A 186 -1.89 -3.81 -15.95
CA LEU A 186 -1.25 -2.51 -16.10
C LEU A 186 0.22 -2.73 -16.43
N ARG A 187 0.70 -2.13 -17.52
CA ARG A 187 2.09 -2.27 -18.00
C ARG A 187 2.89 -1.04 -17.63
N ILE A 188 4.12 -1.26 -17.17
CA ILE A 188 5.05 -0.19 -16.83
C ILE A 188 6.04 -0.03 -17.97
N CYS A 189 6.05 1.14 -18.59
CA CYS A 189 7.09 1.54 -19.54
C CYS A 189 8.13 2.38 -18.79
N ARG A 190 9.40 2.20 -19.15
CA ARG A 190 10.52 2.91 -18.54
C ARG A 190 11.27 3.74 -19.58
N ASP A 191 11.82 4.86 -19.13
CA ASP A 191 12.72 5.66 -19.95
C ASP A 191 14.11 4.98 -20.07
N TYR A 192 15.01 5.61 -20.84
CA TYR A 192 16.37 5.09 -21.06
C TYR A 192 17.23 5.04 -19.78
N SER A 193 16.87 5.81 -18.75
CA SER A 193 17.50 5.80 -17.42
C SER A 193 16.90 4.76 -16.49
N GLY A 194 15.91 3.99 -16.97
CA GLY A 194 15.23 2.96 -16.19
C GLY A 194 14.16 3.49 -15.23
N ARG A 195 13.77 4.76 -15.28
CA ARG A 195 12.70 5.33 -14.45
C ARG A 195 11.34 5.02 -15.06
N ILE A 196 10.30 4.96 -14.25
CA ILE A 196 8.94 4.71 -14.75
C ILE A 196 8.49 5.92 -15.56
N GLU A 197 8.34 5.76 -16.86
CA GLU A 197 7.81 6.82 -17.73
C GLU A 197 6.29 6.77 -17.75
N ARG A 198 5.71 5.56 -17.81
CA ARG A 198 4.27 5.37 -18.06
C ARG A 198 3.70 4.14 -17.39
N LEU A 199 2.48 4.28 -16.89
CA LEU A 199 1.60 3.16 -16.51
C LEU A 199 0.45 3.07 -17.52
N ASP A 200 0.47 2.05 -18.38
CA ASP A 200 -0.51 1.83 -19.46
C ASP A 200 -1.52 0.75 -19.08
N ASN A 201 -2.83 1.02 -19.25
CA ASN A 201 -3.88 0.03 -19.01
C ASN A 201 -4.14 -0.92 -20.20
N GLY A 202 -3.43 -0.75 -21.31
CA GLY A 202 -3.52 -1.60 -22.50
C GLY A 202 -4.74 -1.36 -23.38
N VAL A 203 -5.63 -0.43 -23.01
CA VAL A 203 -6.81 -0.02 -23.79
C VAL A 203 -6.78 1.47 -24.14
N GLY A 204 -5.57 2.00 -24.31
CA GLY A 204 -5.34 3.35 -24.82
C GLY A 204 -5.48 4.47 -23.78
N ARG A 205 -5.31 4.16 -22.49
CA ARG A 205 -5.20 5.17 -21.43
C ARG A 205 -3.99 4.89 -20.56
N SER A 206 -3.35 5.94 -20.07
CA SER A 206 -2.17 5.80 -19.22
C SER A 206 -1.96 6.99 -18.29
N LEU A 207 -1.16 6.77 -17.25
CA LEU A 207 -0.52 7.83 -16.50
C LEU A 207 0.91 7.98 -17.01
N LEU A 208 1.30 9.21 -17.38
CA LEU A 208 2.67 9.59 -17.72
C LEU A 208 3.29 10.29 -16.52
N LEU A 209 4.48 9.87 -16.10
CA LEU A 209 5.26 10.51 -15.04
C LEU A 209 6.28 11.43 -15.71
N ARG A 210 6.27 12.71 -15.36
CA ARG A 210 7.26 13.70 -15.81
C ARG A 210 8.28 13.94 -14.72
N TYR A 211 9.54 14.05 -15.15
CA TYR A 211 10.68 14.18 -14.25
C TYR A 211 11.47 15.46 -14.49
N GLU A 212 12.03 15.98 -13.41
CA GLU A 212 13.16 16.91 -13.43
C GLU A 212 14.27 16.29 -12.58
N LEU A 213 15.44 16.05 -13.19
CA LEU A 213 16.43 15.11 -12.63
C LEU A 213 15.70 13.82 -12.22
N ASP A 214 15.93 13.28 -11.03
CA ASP A 214 15.31 12.03 -10.56
C ASP A 214 13.99 12.21 -9.79
N ARG A 215 13.42 13.42 -9.79
CA ARG A 215 12.17 13.74 -9.07
C ARG A 215 10.99 13.78 -10.02
N ILE A 216 9.88 13.19 -9.60
CA ILE A 216 8.60 13.29 -10.31
C ILE A 216 8.05 14.69 -10.06
N VAL A 217 7.94 15.50 -11.10
CA VAL A 217 7.40 16.87 -11.01
C VAL A 217 5.93 16.94 -11.42
N ALA A 218 5.42 15.93 -12.11
CA ALA A 218 4.00 15.85 -12.47
C ALA A 218 3.58 14.45 -12.90
N VAL A 219 2.27 14.21 -12.80
CA VAL A 219 1.59 13.07 -13.41
C VAL A 219 0.53 13.57 -14.37
N ASP A 220 0.55 13.06 -15.59
CA ASP A 220 -0.40 13.43 -16.64
C ASP A 220 -1.27 12.23 -17.03
N TYR A 221 -2.56 12.43 -17.16
CA TYR A 221 -3.48 11.46 -17.73
C TYR A 221 -3.44 11.58 -19.26
N GLN A 222 -3.10 10.49 -19.94
CA GLN A 222 -2.97 10.44 -21.39
C GLN A 222 -3.91 9.42 -22.04
N VAL A 223 -4.42 9.78 -23.22
CA VAL A 223 -5.18 8.87 -24.09
C VAL A 223 -4.42 8.61 -25.39
N HIS A 224 -4.50 7.39 -25.88
CA HIS A 224 -3.93 6.98 -27.16
C HIS A 224 -5.01 7.13 -28.23
N ARG A 225 -4.92 8.18 -29.04
CA ARG A 225 -5.92 8.48 -30.09
C ARG A 225 -5.26 9.01 -31.35
N ALA A 226 -5.93 8.84 -32.48
CA ALA A 226 -5.54 9.47 -33.73
C ALA A 226 -5.91 10.97 -33.72
N THR A 227 -4.98 11.82 -34.12
CA THR A 227 -5.22 13.25 -34.41
C THR A 227 -5.53 13.42 -35.90
N GLY A 228 -6.82 13.31 -36.26
CA GLY A 228 -7.24 13.40 -37.66
C GLY A 228 -6.92 12.13 -38.47
N ARG A 229 -6.12 12.26 -39.53
CA ARG A 229 -5.68 11.12 -40.37
C ARG A 229 -4.29 10.59 -39.99
N GLU A 230 -3.70 11.13 -38.92
CA GLU A 230 -2.37 10.73 -38.43
C GLU A 230 -2.45 9.43 -37.62
N PRO A 231 -1.31 8.75 -37.40
CA PRO A 231 -1.23 7.61 -36.51
C PRO A 231 -1.75 7.92 -35.10
N TYR A 232 -2.10 6.87 -34.36
CA TYR A 232 -2.42 7.02 -32.96
C TYR A 232 -1.18 7.50 -32.20
N VAL A 233 -1.36 8.54 -31.39
CA VAL A 233 -0.34 9.11 -30.52
C VAL A 233 -0.90 9.27 -29.13
N TRP A 234 -0.01 9.27 -28.13
CA TRP A 234 -0.38 9.64 -26.77
C TRP A 234 -0.59 11.14 -26.68
N VAL A 235 -1.76 11.54 -26.20
CA VAL A 235 -2.14 12.93 -25.99
C VAL A 235 -2.48 13.11 -24.51
N THR A 236 -1.84 14.08 -23.86
CA THR A 236 -2.22 14.49 -22.50
C THR A 236 -3.60 15.14 -22.54
N GLU A 237 -4.55 14.60 -21.77
CA GLU A 237 -5.86 15.21 -21.57
C GLU A 237 -5.88 16.09 -20.33
N GLN A 238 -5.15 15.71 -19.28
CA GLN A 238 -5.16 16.41 -18.02
C GLN A 238 -3.82 16.26 -17.29
N ASN A 239 -3.32 17.36 -16.71
CA ASN A 239 -2.32 17.26 -15.64
C ASN A 239 -3.05 16.90 -14.35
N VAL A 240 -2.81 15.70 -13.84
CA VAL A 240 -3.49 15.14 -12.66
C VAL A 240 -2.99 15.84 -11.40
N VAL A 241 -1.67 15.98 -11.30
CA VAL A 241 -0.99 16.61 -10.16
C VAL A 241 0.37 17.13 -10.61
N SER A 242 0.81 18.22 -9.98
CA SER A 242 2.15 18.77 -10.09
C SER A 242 2.80 18.89 -8.70
N TYR A 243 4.11 18.69 -8.63
CA TYR A 243 4.89 18.68 -7.40
C TYR A 243 6.02 19.72 -7.47
N ALA A 244 6.25 20.44 -6.37
CA ALA A 244 7.36 21.37 -6.23
C ALA A 244 8.23 21.00 -5.04
N TYR A 245 9.54 21.22 -5.21
CA TYR A 245 10.57 20.84 -4.26
C TYR A 245 11.40 22.05 -3.84
N ASP A 246 11.99 22.00 -2.65
CA ASP A 246 13.05 22.93 -2.26
C ASP A 246 14.45 22.45 -2.69
N GLU A 247 15.48 23.22 -2.37
CA GLU A 247 16.88 22.92 -2.73
C GLU A 247 17.40 21.64 -2.06
N ASP A 248 16.86 21.27 -0.90
CA ASP A 248 17.16 20.02 -0.18
C ASP A 248 16.40 18.82 -0.77
N GLY A 249 15.53 19.06 -1.76
CA GLY A 249 14.75 18.02 -2.41
C GLY A 249 13.54 17.52 -1.61
N ARG A 250 13.06 18.30 -0.64
CA ARG A 250 11.82 17.98 0.09
C ARG A 250 10.61 18.46 -0.71
N LEU A 251 9.54 17.66 -0.74
CA LEU A 251 8.28 18.05 -1.38
C LEU A 251 7.62 19.18 -0.59
N VAL A 252 7.60 20.40 -1.13
CA VAL A 252 7.05 21.57 -0.44
C VAL A 252 5.65 21.96 -0.92
N CYS A 253 5.24 21.48 -2.09
CA CYS A 253 3.91 21.75 -2.64
C CYS A 253 3.44 20.61 -3.54
N ALA A 254 2.17 20.23 -3.41
CA ALA A 254 1.48 19.39 -4.38
C ALA A 254 0.20 20.12 -4.84
N THR A 255 0.03 20.28 -6.14
CA THR A 255 -1.10 21.00 -6.74
C THR A 255 -1.92 20.04 -7.60
N ASN A 256 -3.20 19.87 -7.29
CA ASN A 256 -4.09 18.97 -8.01
C ASN A 256 -4.58 19.59 -9.35
N ALA A 257 -5.32 18.81 -10.13
CA ALA A 257 -5.81 19.21 -11.45
C ALA A 257 -6.75 20.44 -11.46
N VAL A 258 -7.34 20.83 -10.32
CA VAL A 258 -8.19 22.03 -10.19
C VAL A 258 -7.44 23.24 -9.63
N GLY A 259 -6.13 23.10 -9.37
CA GLY A 259 -5.26 24.17 -8.88
C GLY A 259 -5.22 24.33 -7.36
N GLU A 260 -5.89 23.45 -6.61
CA GLU A 260 -5.78 23.43 -5.15
C GLU A 260 -4.42 22.87 -4.74
N SER A 261 -3.80 23.49 -3.74
CA SER A 261 -2.44 23.16 -3.34
C SER A 261 -2.34 22.82 -1.86
N GLU A 262 -1.62 21.75 -1.54
CA GLU A 262 -1.15 21.46 -0.19
C GLU A 262 0.33 21.79 -0.07
N ARG A 263 0.73 22.34 1.08
CA ARG A 263 2.12 22.73 1.35
C ARG A 263 2.66 22.03 2.58
N TYR A 264 3.96 21.75 2.57
CA TYR A 264 4.64 21.04 3.65
C TYR A 264 5.87 21.81 4.10
N ARG A 265 6.12 21.82 5.41
CA ARG A 265 7.38 22.27 6.00
C ARG A 265 7.97 21.17 6.85
N TYR A 266 9.29 21.20 6.95
CA TYR A 266 10.07 20.15 7.57
C TYR A 266 11.08 20.73 8.54
N ASP A 267 11.57 19.89 9.45
CA ASP A 267 12.83 20.12 10.14
C ASP A 267 14.05 19.81 9.24
N ASP A 268 15.24 19.86 9.82
CA ASP A 268 16.52 19.59 9.16
C ASP A 268 16.76 18.11 8.83
N GLN A 269 15.94 17.20 9.38
CA GLN A 269 16.00 15.76 9.11
C GLN A 269 14.80 15.27 8.29
N HIS A 270 14.14 16.18 7.56
CA HIS A 270 13.01 15.91 6.67
C HIS A 270 11.74 15.39 7.37
N VAL A 271 11.61 15.60 8.69
CA VAL A 271 10.38 15.30 9.43
C VAL A 271 9.38 16.44 9.24
N ILE A 272 8.12 16.14 8.85
CA ILE A 272 7.07 17.16 8.67
C ILE A 272 6.77 17.85 10.00
N VAL A 273 6.82 19.18 10.00
CA VAL A 273 6.44 20.03 11.15
C VAL A 273 5.19 20.86 10.87
N GLU A 274 4.84 21.08 9.60
CA GLU A 274 3.62 21.77 9.20
C GLU A 274 3.08 21.22 7.87
N ARG A 275 1.76 21.11 7.79
CA ARG A 275 0.99 20.80 6.58
C ARG A 275 -0.12 21.81 6.46
N GLN A 276 -0.13 22.55 5.36
CA GLN A 276 -1.17 23.51 5.03
C GLN A 276 -2.03 22.96 3.90
N LEU A 277 -3.35 22.91 4.11
CA LEU A 277 -4.32 22.52 3.09
C LEU A 277 -4.72 23.71 2.21
N ALA A 278 -5.29 23.43 1.05
CA ALA A 278 -5.76 24.44 0.10
C ALA A 278 -6.76 25.44 0.71
N GLY A 279 -7.57 24.99 1.67
CA GLY A 279 -8.52 25.84 2.41
C GLY A 279 -7.88 26.76 3.46
N GLY A 280 -6.55 26.77 3.59
CA GLY A 280 -5.80 27.61 4.54
C GLY A 280 -5.63 27.02 5.94
N ALA A 281 -6.35 25.94 6.27
CA ALA A 281 -6.14 25.19 7.50
C ALA A 281 -4.71 24.64 7.56
N SER A 282 -4.04 24.84 8.69
CA SER A 282 -2.67 24.34 8.92
C SER A 282 -2.66 23.39 10.10
N PHE A 283 -1.90 22.31 9.95
CA PHE A 283 -1.70 21.27 10.95
C PHE A 283 -0.22 21.23 11.32
N PHE A 284 0.06 20.96 12.58
CA PHE A 284 1.38 21.04 13.16
C PHE A 284 1.67 19.83 14.02
N TRP A 285 2.95 19.52 14.15
CA TRP A 285 3.43 18.39 14.94
C TRP A 285 4.56 18.82 15.86
N ALA A 286 4.60 18.21 17.04
CA ALA A 286 5.79 18.18 17.88
C ALA A 286 6.24 16.73 18.01
N TRP A 287 7.54 16.53 17.85
CA TRP A 287 8.18 15.23 17.81
C TRP A 287 9.10 15.06 19.01
N GLU A 288 9.09 13.86 19.58
CA GLU A 288 10.15 13.35 20.44
C GLU A 288 11.12 12.54 19.58
N GLY A 289 12.42 12.61 19.87
CA GLY A 289 13.44 12.02 19.01
C GLY A 289 13.67 12.84 17.74
N SER A 290 14.31 12.24 16.74
CA SER A 290 14.68 12.93 15.51
C SER A 290 14.84 11.96 14.33
N GLY A 291 14.77 12.48 13.10
CA GLY A 291 14.89 11.70 11.87
C GLY A 291 13.89 10.53 11.83
N LYS A 292 14.34 9.35 11.36
CA LYS A 292 13.48 8.15 11.30
C LYS A 292 13.00 7.64 12.66
N ALA A 293 13.60 8.10 13.76
CA ALA A 293 13.21 7.77 15.12
C ALA A 293 12.21 8.76 15.74
N ALA A 294 11.83 9.81 15.01
CA ALA A 294 10.87 10.80 15.48
C ALA A 294 9.50 10.17 15.75
N ARG A 295 8.95 10.47 16.93
CA ARG A 295 7.65 10.00 17.40
C ARG A 295 6.77 11.18 17.81
N CYS A 296 5.55 11.26 17.30
CA CYS A 296 4.66 12.37 17.55
C CYS A 296 4.24 12.41 19.03
N VAL A 297 4.41 13.56 19.69
CA VAL A 297 3.97 13.79 21.08
C VAL A 297 2.87 14.84 21.19
N ARG A 298 2.68 15.65 20.14
CA ARG A 298 1.57 16.59 20.03
C ARG A 298 1.20 16.83 18.57
N HIS A 299 -0.08 16.95 18.31
CA HIS A 299 -0.61 17.30 17.01
C HIS A 299 -1.75 18.32 17.17
N TRP A 300 -1.66 19.46 16.51
CA TRP A 300 -2.64 20.54 16.63
C TRP A 300 -2.90 21.24 15.30
N ALA A 301 -4.00 21.97 15.22
CA ALA A 301 -4.34 22.75 14.04
C ALA A 301 -4.31 24.27 14.31
N SER A 302 -4.40 25.06 13.25
CA SER A 302 -4.56 26.52 13.31
C SER A 302 -5.90 26.97 13.93
N PHE A 303 -6.79 26.04 14.26
CA PHE A 303 -8.08 26.26 14.91
C PHE A 303 -8.16 25.47 16.22
N SER A 304 -8.86 26.00 17.22
CA SER A 304 -8.78 25.56 18.62
C SER A 304 -9.42 24.20 18.94
N GLN A 305 -10.16 23.62 17.99
CA GLN A 305 -10.88 22.36 18.21
C GLN A 305 -9.97 21.13 18.14
N MET A 306 -8.69 21.31 17.79
CA MET A 306 -7.75 20.22 17.59
C MET A 306 -6.41 20.54 18.25
N ASP A 307 -6.16 19.88 19.38
CA ASP A 307 -4.89 19.83 20.10
C ASP A 307 -4.85 18.50 20.85
N THR A 308 -4.12 17.54 20.29
CA THR A 308 -3.99 16.19 20.81
C THR A 308 -2.57 16.00 21.32
N ARG A 309 -2.43 15.37 22.50
CA ARG A 309 -1.13 14.99 23.07
C ARG A 309 -1.04 13.49 23.24
N TYR A 310 0.15 12.95 22.99
CA TYR A 310 0.42 11.51 23.06
C TYR A 310 1.43 11.23 24.16
N VAL A 311 1.06 10.36 25.10
CA VAL A 311 1.94 9.85 26.15
C VAL A 311 2.15 8.38 25.90
N TRP A 312 3.37 8.02 25.54
CA TRP A 312 3.73 6.67 25.16
C TRP A 312 4.40 5.94 26.32
N GLY A 313 3.98 4.70 26.55
CA GLY A 313 4.63 3.76 27.46
C GLY A 313 5.61 2.84 26.74
N ASP A 314 6.44 2.15 27.53
CA ASP A 314 7.38 1.13 27.03
C ASP A 314 6.73 -0.25 26.82
N ASP A 315 5.47 -0.40 27.22
CA ASP A 315 4.66 -1.64 27.18
C ASP A 315 3.73 -1.72 25.95
N GLY A 316 4.04 -0.98 24.87
CA GLY A 316 3.20 -0.92 23.68
C GLY A 316 1.91 -0.11 23.87
N ARG A 317 1.79 0.62 24.99
CA ARG A 317 0.66 1.48 25.32
C ARG A 317 0.88 2.91 24.84
N VAL A 318 -0.18 3.55 24.35
CA VAL A 318 -0.26 5.01 24.20
C VAL A 318 -1.53 5.55 24.82
N THR A 319 -1.39 6.66 25.54
CA THR A 319 -2.51 7.44 26.06
C THR A 319 -2.63 8.72 25.24
N VAL A 320 -3.81 8.92 24.65
CA VAL A 320 -4.16 10.11 23.87
C VAL A 320 -4.93 11.05 24.77
N HIS A 321 -4.52 12.31 24.84
CA HIS A 321 -5.24 13.38 25.52
C HIS A 321 -5.82 14.33 24.47
N ASN A 322 -7.14 14.43 24.44
CA ASN A 322 -7.87 15.27 23.48
C ASN A 322 -8.02 16.71 24.00
N ALA A 323 -8.34 17.63 23.10
CA ALA A 323 -8.51 19.06 23.41
C ALA A 323 -9.63 19.35 24.43
N ASP A 324 -10.64 18.48 24.51
CA ASP A 324 -11.75 18.57 25.47
C ASP A 324 -11.42 17.98 26.86
N GLY A 325 -10.19 17.48 27.04
CA GLY A 325 -9.72 16.84 28.26
C GLY A 325 -10.04 15.34 28.36
N SER A 326 -10.77 14.78 27.39
CA SER A 326 -11.02 13.34 27.34
C SER A 326 -9.75 12.55 26.99
N GLN A 327 -9.77 11.26 27.30
CA GLN A 327 -8.61 10.38 27.12
C GLN A 327 -8.98 9.09 26.40
N GLU A 328 -8.10 8.61 25.54
CA GLU A 328 -8.19 7.29 24.93
C GLU A 328 -6.90 6.52 25.18
N VAL A 329 -7.00 5.19 25.24
CA VAL A 329 -5.84 4.32 25.42
C VAL A 329 -5.82 3.28 24.33
N TYR A 330 -4.65 3.05 23.74
CA TYR A 330 -4.40 1.99 22.78
C TYR A 330 -3.27 1.11 23.33
N VAL A 331 -3.45 -0.20 23.27
CA VAL A 331 -2.42 -1.18 23.65
C VAL A 331 -2.17 -2.11 22.47
N HIS A 332 -0.92 -2.22 22.09
CA HIS A 332 -0.46 -3.09 21.01
C HIS A 332 0.39 -4.24 21.56
N ASP A 333 0.41 -5.35 20.83
CA ASP A 333 1.37 -6.43 21.09
C ASP A 333 2.72 -6.18 20.39
N ASP A 334 3.70 -7.05 20.65
CA ASP A 334 5.04 -6.99 20.06
C ASP A 334 5.07 -7.09 18.52
N ARG A 335 3.95 -7.48 17.90
CA ARG A 335 3.76 -7.55 16.44
C ARG A 335 3.04 -6.31 15.90
N ALA A 336 2.95 -5.24 16.69
CA ALA A 336 2.28 -3.99 16.37
C ALA A 336 0.77 -4.11 16.09
N ARG A 337 0.11 -5.14 16.63
CA ARG A 337 -1.34 -5.35 16.47
C ARG A 337 -2.09 -4.76 17.66
N LEU A 338 -3.17 -4.03 17.41
CA LEU A 338 -4.01 -3.47 18.46
C LEU A 338 -4.76 -4.60 19.20
N VAL A 339 -4.48 -4.76 20.49
CA VAL A 339 -5.08 -5.79 21.36
C VAL A 339 -6.08 -5.22 22.37
N GLN A 340 -5.97 -3.94 22.71
CA GLN A 340 -6.94 -3.27 23.57
C GLN A 340 -7.10 -1.80 23.16
N ARG A 341 -8.35 -1.32 23.16
CA ARG A 341 -8.69 0.10 23.08
C ARG A 341 -9.63 0.49 24.20
N ILE A 342 -9.34 1.60 24.86
CA ILE A 342 -10.24 2.26 25.82
C ILE A 342 -10.67 3.58 25.20
N ASP A 343 -11.98 3.76 25.01
CA ASP A 343 -12.55 4.97 24.41
C ASP A 343 -12.68 6.13 25.44
N PRO A 344 -13.07 7.34 25.00
CA PRO A 344 -13.26 8.48 25.90
C PRO A 344 -14.32 8.27 26.99
N ALA A 345 -15.29 7.39 26.76
CA ALA A 345 -16.35 7.06 27.71
C ALA A 345 -15.93 5.95 28.70
N GLY A 346 -14.73 5.37 28.53
CA GLY A 346 -14.20 4.28 29.34
C GLY A 346 -14.61 2.88 28.87
N ALA A 347 -15.30 2.75 27.73
CA ALA A 347 -15.63 1.45 27.16
C ALA A 347 -14.35 0.78 26.66
N GLN A 348 -14.25 -0.53 26.90
CA GLN A 348 -13.07 -1.32 26.57
C GLN A 348 -13.39 -2.29 25.43
N HIS A 349 -12.54 -2.27 24.42
CA HIS A 349 -12.59 -3.18 23.27
C HIS A 349 -11.33 -4.02 23.27
N PHE A 350 -11.47 -5.32 23.08
CA PHE A 350 -10.35 -6.26 23.11
C PHE A 350 -10.27 -7.02 21.79
N LYS A 351 -9.05 -7.28 21.33
CA LYS A 351 -8.80 -8.12 20.17
C LYS A 351 -7.77 -9.17 20.53
N SER A 352 -8.02 -10.40 20.08
CA SER A 352 -7.02 -11.47 20.13
C SER A 352 -6.77 -12.01 18.73
N TYR A 353 -5.55 -12.46 18.48
CA TYR A 353 -5.13 -12.95 17.18
C TYR A 353 -4.40 -14.27 17.36
N ASP A 354 -4.54 -15.16 16.38
CA ASP A 354 -3.73 -16.37 16.32
C ASP A 354 -2.30 -16.10 15.83
N ASP A 355 -1.49 -17.16 15.80
CA ASP A 355 -0.09 -17.10 15.36
C ASP A 355 0.08 -16.65 13.90
N LYS A 356 -0.97 -16.83 13.09
CA LYS A 356 -1.02 -16.46 11.67
C LYS A 356 -1.52 -15.04 11.44
N GLY A 357 -1.87 -14.31 12.50
CA GLY A 357 -2.36 -12.93 12.41
C GLY A 357 -3.86 -12.79 12.23
N ARG A 358 -4.62 -13.90 12.30
CA ARG A 358 -6.08 -13.88 12.11
C ARG A 358 -6.77 -13.54 13.43
N LEU A 359 -7.78 -12.67 13.37
CA LEU A 359 -8.59 -12.29 14.52
C LEU A 359 -9.37 -13.50 15.05
N THR A 360 -9.27 -13.76 16.36
CA THR A 360 -9.95 -14.87 17.05
C THR A 360 -11.09 -14.39 17.95
N VAL A 361 -11.00 -13.17 18.49
CA VAL A 361 -12.03 -12.55 19.33
C VAL A 361 -12.02 -11.03 19.09
N GLU A 362 -13.20 -10.41 19.08
CA GLU A 362 -13.44 -8.95 19.07
C GLU A 362 -14.59 -8.56 20.02
#